data_AF-A0A2N2E6I3-F1
#
_entry.id   AF-A0A2N2E6I3-F1
#
_cell.length_a   1.000
_cell.length_b   1.000
_cell.length_c   1.000
_cell.angle_alpha   90.00
_cell.angle_beta   90.00
_cell.angle_gamma   90.00
#
_symmetry.space_group_name_H-M   'P 1'
#
loop_
_entity.id
_entity.type
_entity.pdbx_description
1 polymer ?
#
loop_
_entity_poly.entity_id
_entity_poly.type
_entity_poly.pdbx_seq_one_letter_code
_entity_poly.pdbx_strand_id
1 'polypeptide(L)'
;MSIFDILSNVQDLRKGDDSCAFNGYLEDYLTVIEEDHPKRSLFTKLFETDENLRICVNFGFDVNREVISNQIIRYKDASKLPRKFMKCPYLVYGKDATGHQFGLILYPSDRHEYLVAKGIYFALTEQEGPFESGRNEIVAMTMENEEQCLSIVNRMMVGDVRVGALQREIDRQNFKNFDELNNLANNYAQLLKDQVMENIKDHQHRGEIIYSTIMRWFLIKKAVYVHYMTNKDLLVTINENNIKKQRHNAKTFADQIPFIAFSEMWRL
;
A
#
# COMPACT_ATOMS: atom_id res chain seq x y z
N MET A 1 0.14 10.62 17.17
CA MET A 1 1.14 9.60 17.53
C MET A 1 1.97 9.37 16.28
N SER A 2 3.29 9.37 16.38
CA SER A 2 4.16 9.15 15.24
C SER A 2 4.23 7.65 14.89
N ILE A 3 4.73 7.33 13.70
CA ILE A 3 4.65 5.97 13.15
C ILE A 3 5.41 4.94 13.97
N PHE A 4 6.59 5.30 14.51
CA PHE A 4 7.36 4.38 15.35
C PHE A 4 6.60 4.10 16.65
N ASP A 5 5.95 5.09 17.26
CA ASP A 5 5.16 4.91 18.48
C ASP A 5 3.94 4.02 18.22
N ILE A 6 3.24 4.22 17.09
CA ILE A 6 2.11 3.36 16.69
C ILE A 6 2.59 1.92 16.52
N LEU A 7 3.61 1.70 15.68
CA LEU A 7 4.11 0.36 15.37
C LEU A 7 4.76 -0.30 16.59
N SER A 8 5.40 0.44 17.48
CA SER A 8 6.00 -0.12 18.70
C SER A 8 4.97 -0.73 19.65
N ASN A 9 3.71 -0.26 19.59
CA ASN A 9 2.62 -0.78 20.41
C ASN A 9 1.87 -1.95 19.74
N VAL A 10 2.14 -2.27 18.47
CA VAL A 10 1.54 -3.41 17.79
C VAL A 10 2.14 -4.71 18.32
N GLN A 11 1.31 -5.59 18.87
CA GLN A 11 1.70 -6.94 19.23
C GLN A 11 1.60 -7.87 18.02
N ASP A 12 2.43 -8.90 17.99
CA ASP A 12 2.46 -9.90 16.92
C ASP A 12 2.00 -11.28 17.42
N LEU A 13 1.93 -12.25 16.51
CA LEU A 13 1.49 -13.61 16.80
C LEU A 13 2.25 -14.28 17.95
N ARG A 14 3.52 -13.94 18.16
CA ARG A 14 4.36 -14.53 19.24
C ARG A 14 3.88 -14.08 20.62
N LYS A 15 3.14 -12.96 20.69
CA LYS A 15 2.53 -12.40 21.90
C LYS A 15 1.03 -12.66 21.98
N GLY A 16 0.46 -13.45 21.06
CA GLY A 16 -0.96 -13.82 21.05
C GLY A 16 -1.89 -12.83 20.35
N ASP A 17 -1.35 -11.85 19.62
CA ASP A 17 -2.14 -10.87 18.84
C ASP A 17 -2.07 -11.18 17.34
N ASP A 18 -3.20 -11.10 16.64
CA ASP A 18 -3.34 -11.43 15.22
C ASP A 18 -3.15 -10.23 14.26
N SER A 19 -2.68 -9.09 14.78
CA SER A 19 -2.49 -7.86 14.00
C SER A 19 -1.35 -7.95 13.00
N CYS A 20 -0.30 -8.72 13.27
CA CYS A 20 0.78 -8.96 12.33
C CYS A 20 1.50 -10.28 12.62
N ALA A 21 2.20 -10.81 11.61
CA ALA A 21 2.96 -12.05 11.75
C ALA A 21 4.22 -11.88 12.61
N PHE A 22 4.88 -10.72 12.49
CA PHE A 22 6.08 -10.39 13.23
C PHE A 22 6.14 -8.87 13.44
N ASN A 23 6.60 -8.43 14.61
CA ASN A 23 6.97 -7.05 14.87
C ASN A 23 8.13 -6.97 15.88
N GLY A 24 9.28 -6.48 15.44
CA GLY A 24 10.51 -6.51 16.24
C GLY A 24 11.68 -5.85 15.54
N TYR A 25 12.89 -6.06 16.08
CA TYR A 25 14.11 -5.65 15.38
C TYR A 25 14.25 -6.40 14.05
N LEU A 26 14.83 -5.73 13.07
CA LEU A 26 15.10 -6.34 11.76
C LEU A 26 16.10 -7.50 11.88
N GLU A 27 17.06 -7.37 12.78
CA GLU A 27 18.00 -8.44 13.15
C GLU A 27 17.26 -9.71 13.57
N ASP A 28 16.35 -9.61 14.54
CA ASP A 28 15.54 -10.74 15.01
C ASP A 28 14.78 -11.38 13.84
N TYR A 29 14.23 -10.59 12.92
CA TYR A 29 13.50 -11.12 11.77
C TYR A 29 14.39 -11.91 10.81
N LEU A 30 15.62 -11.46 10.58
CA LEU A 30 16.62 -12.16 9.76
C LEU A 30 17.00 -13.54 10.32
N THR A 31 16.87 -13.74 11.64
CA THR A 31 17.09 -15.06 12.28
C THR A 31 15.91 -16.01 12.11
N VAL A 32 14.71 -15.50 11.84
CA VAL A 32 13.46 -16.30 11.76
C VAL A 32 13.13 -16.70 10.33
N ILE A 33 13.47 -15.87 9.34
CA ILE A 33 13.22 -16.20 7.93
C ILE A 33 14.26 -17.20 7.39
N GLU A 34 13.84 -18.00 6.41
CA GLU A 34 14.70 -18.97 5.73
C GLU A 34 15.86 -18.30 4.99
N GLU A 35 16.95 -19.04 4.75
CA GLU A 35 18.14 -18.51 4.05
C GLU A 35 17.86 -18.14 2.60
N ASP A 36 16.97 -18.88 1.94
CA ASP A 36 16.53 -18.67 0.56
C ASP A 36 15.33 -17.71 0.43
N HIS A 37 14.91 -17.08 1.53
CA HIS A 37 13.81 -16.12 1.51
C HIS A 37 14.09 -15.03 0.44
N PRO A 38 13.19 -14.80 -0.55
CA PRO A 38 13.49 -13.98 -1.73
C PRO A 38 13.90 -12.52 -1.45
N LYS A 39 13.56 -12.01 -0.26
CA LYS A 39 13.85 -10.64 0.17
C LYS A 39 14.92 -10.54 1.27
N ARG A 40 15.59 -11.66 1.61
CA ARG A 40 16.64 -11.70 2.64
C ARG A 40 17.78 -10.72 2.31
N SER A 41 18.24 -10.70 1.06
CA SER A 41 19.29 -9.77 0.57
C SER A 41 18.98 -8.32 0.94
N LEU A 42 17.81 -7.81 0.55
CA LEU A 42 17.39 -6.44 0.88
C LEU A 42 17.34 -6.20 2.40
N PHE A 43 16.76 -7.12 3.17
CA PHE A 43 16.66 -6.97 4.62
C PHE A 43 18.03 -6.98 5.31
N THR A 44 18.98 -7.81 4.85
CA THR A 44 20.36 -7.79 5.34
C THR A 44 21.01 -6.44 5.07
N LYS A 45 20.90 -5.91 3.84
CA LYS A 45 21.49 -4.59 3.49
C LYS A 45 20.84 -3.45 4.28
N LEU A 46 19.55 -3.53 4.57
CA LEU A 46 18.86 -2.56 5.43
C LEU A 46 19.37 -2.63 6.87
N PHE A 47 19.57 -3.83 7.42
CA PHE A 47 20.15 -4.01 8.75
C PHE A 47 21.60 -3.48 8.82
N GLU A 48 22.42 -3.74 7.80
CA GLU A 48 23.79 -3.19 7.70
C GLU A 48 23.79 -1.65 7.62
N THR A 49 22.69 -1.06 7.16
CA THR A 49 22.51 0.40 7.05
C THR A 49 22.19 1.03 8.41
N ASP A 50 21.35 0.39 9.22
CA ASP A 50 21.13 0.73 10.64
C ASP A 50 20.60 -0.48 11.42
N GLU A 51 21.34 -0.88 12.45
CA GLU A 51 21.00 -2.01 13.33
C GLU A 51 19.72 -1.79 14.15
N ASN A 52 19.31 -0.53 14.32
CA ASN A 52 18.13 -0.16 15.10
C ASN A 52 16.82 -0.21 14.30
N LEU A 53 16.88 -0.55 13.01
CA LEU A 53 15.69 -0.71 12.20
C LEU A 53 14.80 -1.83 12.74
N ARG A 54 13.50 -1.58 12.67
CA ARG A 54 12.46 -2.53 13.05
C ARG A 54 11.61 -2.88 11.85
N ILE A 55 11.00 -4.05 11.89
CA ILE A 55 10.12 -4.53 10.83
C ILE A 55 8.83 -5.08 11.40
N CYS A 56 7.70 -4.69 10.80
CA CYS A 56 6.39 -5.25 11.02
C CYS A 56 5.93 -5.97 9.74
N VAL A 57 5.57 -7.25 9.86
CA VAL A 57 5.33 -8.16 8.73
C VAL A 57 3.87 -8.58 8.69
N ASN A 58 3.24 -8.48 7.52
CA ASN A 58 1.84 -8.81 7.28
C ASN A 58 0.89 -8.08 8.26
N PHE A 59 1.10 -6.78 8.45
CA PHE A 59 0.21 -5.96 9.28
C PHE A 59 -1.20 -5.94 8.67
N GLY A 60 -2.15 -6.52 9.40
CA GLY A 60 -3.53 -6.68 9.00
C GLY A 60 -4.36 -5.44 9.33
N PHE A 61 -5.08 -4.93 8.34
CA PHE A 61 -5.96 -3.78 8.49
C PHE A 61 -7.28 -3.97 7.74
N ASP A 62 -8.29 -3.23 8.17
CA ASP A 62 -9.64 -3.29 7.62
C ASP A 62 -9.87 -2.18 6.60
N VAL A 63 -10.86 -2.37 5.73
CA VAL A 63 -11.30 -1.29 4.85
C VAL A 63 -12.04 -0.28 5.72
N ASN A 64 -11.69 1.00 5.61
CA ASN A 64 -12.50 2.05 6.22
C ASN A 64 -13.91 2.01 5.59
N ARG A 65 -14.88 1.52 6.36
CA ARG A 65 -16.26 1.34 5.91
C ARG A 65 -16.94 2.67 5.63
N GLU A 66 -16.53 3.76 6.28
CA GLU A 66 -17.07 5.09 6.04
C GLU A 66 -16.71 5.61 4.64
N VAL A 67 -15.51 5.29 4.15
CA VAL A 67 -15.08 5.67 2.81
C VAL A 67 -15.90 4.94 1.74
N ILE A 68 -16.32 3.70 2.00
CA ILE A 68 -17.25 2.96 1.15
C ILE A 68 -18.67 3.52 1.27
N SER A 69 -19.18 3.72 2.50
CA SER A 69 -20.57 4.14 2.73
C SER A 69 -20.85 5.54 2.18
N ASN A 70 -19.87 6.45 2.27
CA ASN A 70 -19.93 7.80 1.72
C ASN A 70 -19.72 7.83 0.18
N GLN A 71 -19.65 6.67 -0.47
CA GLN A 71 -19.43 6.50 -1.90
C GLN A 71 -18.21 7.29 -2.41
N ILE A 72 -17.17 7.43 -1.57
CA ILE A 72 -15.92 8.09 -1.99
C ILE A 72 -15.24 7.18 -3.01
N ILE A 73 -15.17 5.88 -2.70
CA ILE A 73 -14.77 4.81 -3.61
C ILE A 73 -15.95 3.87 -3.77
N ARG A 74 -16.56 3.84 -4.96
CA ARG A 74 -17.74 3.00 -5.22
C ARG A 74 -17.31 1.58 -5.56
N TYR A 75 -16.99 0.82 -4.52
CA TYR A 75 -16.74 -0.61 -4.64
C TYR A 75 -17.24 -1.37 -3.41
N LYS A 76 -18.56 -1.60 -3.37
CA LYS A 76 -19.25 -2.19 -2.21
C LYS A 76 -18.72 -3.58 -1.83
N ASP A 77 -18.17 -4.33 -2.79
CA ASP A 77 -17.68 -5.68 -2.53
C ASP A 77 -16.46 -5.71 -1.61
N ALA A 78 -15.70 -4.60 -1.50
CA ALA A 78 -14.63 -4.47 -0.51
C ALA A 78 -15.13 -4.58 0.95
N SER A 79 -16.41 -4.28 1.22
CA SER A 79 -17.01 -4.47 2.55
C SER A 79 -17.22 -5.93 2.94
N LYS A 80 -17.08 -6.86 1.97
CA LYS A 80 -17.22 -8.31 2.18
C LYS A 80 -15.90 -8.98 2.55
N LEU A 81 -14.79 -8.24 2.53
CA LEU A 81 -13.50 -8.76 2.96
C LEU A 81 -13.58 -9.17 4.44
N PRO A 82 -13.00 -10.33 4.81
CA PRO A 82 -12.85 -10.70 6.21
C PRO A 82 -12.10 -9.64 7.02
N ARG A 83 -12.27 -9.67 8.34
CA ARG A 83 -11.58 -8.74 9.24
C ARG A 83 -10.05 -8.89 9.09
N LYS A 84 -9.34 -7.77 9.04
CA LYS A 84 -7.87 -7.69 8.85
C LYS A 84 -7.36 -8.46 7.63
N PHE A 85 -8.20 -8.66 6.60
CA PHE A 85 -7.82 -9.40 5.40
C PHE A 85 -6.77 -8.64 4.58
N MET A 86 -6.86 -7.31 4.51
CA MET A 86 -5.81 -6.54 3.84
C MET A 86 -4.53 -6.58 4.65
N LYS A 87 -3.42 -6.87 3.97
CA LYS A 87 -2.10 -6.96 4.59
C LYS A 87 -1.18 -5.90 4.02
N CYS A 88 -0.47 -5.19 4.89
CA CYS A 88 0.74 -4.46 4.54
C CYS A 88 1.91 -5.45 4.69
N PRO A 89 2.55 -5.89 3.60
CA PRO A 89 3.48 -7.02 3.65
C PRO A 89 4.69 -6.74 4.55
N TYR A 90 5.34 -5.60 4.35
CA TYR A 90 6.49 -5.19 5.13
C TYR A 90 6.40 -3.69 5.44
N LEU A 91 6.54 -3.36 6.72
CA LEU A 91 6.68 -2.02 7.25
C LEU A 91 8.03 -1.97 7.97
N VAL A 92 9.02 -1.35 7.33
CA VAL A 92 10.31 -1.06 7.98
C VAL A 92 10.21 0.32 8.61
N TYR A 93 10.65 0.46 9.86
CA TYR A 93 10.52 1.73 10.59
C TYR A 93 11.68 1.94 11.55
N GLY A 94 11.99 3.20 11.80
CA GLY A 94 13.17 3.60 12.56
C GLY A 94 13.15 5.07 12.94
N LYS A 95 14.32 5.58 13.29
CA LYS A 95 14.56 7.00 13.61
C LYS A 95 15.72 7.52 12.79
N ASP A 96 15.63 8.77 12.34
CA ASP A 96 16.72 9.47 11.68
C ASP A 96 17.81 9.90 12.69
N ALA A 97 18.93 10.42 12.19
CA ALA A 97 20.04 10.87 13.03
C ALA A 97 19.68 11.99 14.02
N THR A 98 18.56 12.68 13.81
CA THR A 98 18.03 13.75 14.68
C THR A 98 16.91 13.26 15.61
N GLY A 99 16.55 11.98 15.52
CA GLY A 99 15.50 11.35 16.32
C GLY A 99 14.09 11.44 15.72
N HIS A 100 13.90 12.02 14.53
CA HIS A 100 12.60 11.97 13.86
C HIS A 100 12.28 10.56 13.40
N GLN A 101 11.00 10.21 13.50
CA GLN A 101 10.54 8.86 13.19
C GLN A 101 10.17 8.74 11.71
N PHE A 102 10.44 7.57 11.15
CA PHE A 102 10.06 7.28 9.77
C PHE A 102 9.58 5.84 9.59
N GLY A 103 8.83 5.63 8.51
CA GLY A 103 8.35 4.32 8.08
C GLY A 103 8.44 4.13 6.57
N LEU A 104 8.58 2.89 6.15
CA LEU A 104 8.66 2.49 4.76
C LEU A 104 7.79 1.26 4.54
N ILE A 105 6.74 1.43 3.73
CA ILE A 105 5.94 0.33 3.18
C ILE A 105 6.73 -0.26 2.00
N LEU A 106 7.10 -1.52 2.14
CA LEU A 106 7.80 -2.30 1.13
C LEU A 106 6.87 -3.40 0.61
N TYR A 107 6.44 -3.25 -0.65
CA TYR A 107 5.56 -4.21 -1.29
C TYR A 107 6.36 -5.20 -2.15
N PRO A 108 6.26 -6.53 -1.94
CA PRO A 108 7.15 -7.54 -2.52
C PRO A 108 6.74 -7.92 -3.94
N SER A 109 6.67 -6.93 -4.83
CA SER A 109 6.38 -7.13 -6.25
C SER A 109 7.29 -6.24 -7.09
N ASP A 110 7.11 -6.35 -8.40
CA ASP A 110 7.63 -5.42 -9.39
C ASP A 110 6.86 -4.08 -9.40
N ARG A 111 7.30 -3.16 -10.25
CA ARG A 111 6.69 -1.86 -10.53
C ARG A 111 5.24 -1.95 -11.02
N HIS A 112 4.79 -3.05 -11.63
CA HIS A 112 3.41 -3.16 -12.11
C HIS A 112 2.40 -3.13 -10.95
N GLU A 113 2.79 -3.62 -9.77
CA GLU A 113 1.95 -3.57 -8.57
C GLU A 113 2.21 -2.34 -7.68
N TYR A 114 2.96 -1.33 -8.16
CA TYR A 114 3.22 -0.10 -7.39
C TYR A 114 1.92 0.58 -6.91
N LEU A 115 0.86 0.56 -7.72
CA LEU A 115 -0.42 1.14 -7.35
C LEU A 115 -1.10 0.39 -6.20
N VAL A 116 -0.80 -0.90 -5.99
CA VAL A 116 -1.26 -1.65 -4.82
C VAL A 116 -0.54 -1.14 -3.58
N ALA A 117 0.78 -0.96 -3.63
CA ALA A 117 1.57 -0.38 -2.53
C ALA A 117 1.05 1.02 -2.15
N LYS A 118 0.73 1.85 -3.15
CA LYS A 118 0.10 3.17 -2.94
C LYS A 118 -1.29 3.08 -2.34
N GLY A 119 -2.11 2.15 -2.83
CA GLY A 119 -3.43 1.88 -2.25
C GLY A 119 -3.35 1.51 -0.78
N ILE A 120 -2.37 0.69 -0.38
CA ILE A 120 -2.10 0.32 1.02
C ILE A 120 -1.72 1.56 1.82
N TYR A 121 -0.77 2.36 1.34
CA TYR A 121 -0.41 3.63 1.97
C TYR A 121 -1.63 4.52 2.21
N PHE A 122 -2.46 4.73 1.18
CA PHE A 122 -3.65 5.57 1.32
C PHE A 122 -4.69 4.99 2.27
N ALA A 123 -4.83 3.66 2.33
CA ALA A 123 -5.75 3.03 3.28
C ALA A 123 -5.26 3.09 4.72
N LEU A 124 -3.94 3.04 4.94
CA LEU A 124 -3.38 3.14 6.27
C LEU A 124 -3.35 4.58 6.79
N THR A 125 -3.20 5.56 5.90
CA THR A 125 -2.98 6.98 6.25
C THR A 125 -4.19 7.90 6.02
N GLU A 126 -5.33 7.34 5.61
CA GLU A 126 -6.57 8.10 5.53
C GLU A 126 -7.10 8.50 6.91
N GLN A 127 -8.15 9.33 6.91
CA GLN A 127 -8.84 9.70 8.13
C GLN A 127 -9.35 8.45 8.86
N GLU A 128 -9.12 8.38 10.17
CA GLU A 128 -9.40 7.22 11.04
C GLU A 128 -8.59 5.96 10.69
N GLY A 129 -7.65 6.07 9.74
CA GLY A 129 -6.72 5.01 9.40
C GLY A 129 -5.68 4.80 10.52
N PRO A 130 -5.10 3.60 10.65
CA PRO A 130 -4.14 3.29 11.70
C PRO A 130 -2.95 4.25 11.77
N PHE A 131 -2.55 4.82 10.64
CA PHE A 131 -1.38 5.68 10.48
C PHE A 131 -1.76 7.11 10.04
N GLU A 132 -2.99 7.56 10.29
CA GLU A 132 -3.44 8.92 9.93
C GLU A 132 -2.44 9.99 10.42
N SER A 133 -2.05 9.93 11.70
CA SER A 133 -1.14 10.91 12.29
C SER A 133 0.31 10.77 11.83
N GLY A 134 0.69 9.62 11.27
CA GLY A 134 2.03 9.33 10.74
C GLY A 134 2.16 9.54 9.22
N ARG A 135 1.15 10.08 8.54
CA ARG A 135 1.10 10.17 7.06
C ARG A 135 2.31 10.87 6.40
N ASN A 136 2.96 11.78 7.13
CA ASN A 136 4.11 12.56 6.65
C ASN A 136 5.45 11.91 7.03
N GLU A 137 5.44 10.74 7.65
CA GLU A 137 6.60 10.00 8.10
C GLU A 137 6.79 8.71 7.28
N ILE A 138 5.82 8.38 6.42
CA ILE A 138 5.77 7.11 5.69
C ILE A 138 5.96 7.32 4.19
N VAL A 139 6.83 6.49 3.61
CA VAL A 139 6.96 6.29 2.17
C VAL A 139 6.44 4.89 1.80
N ALA A 140 5.91 4.74 0.59
CA ALA A 140 5.54 3.45 0.02
C ALA A 140 6.19 3.22 -1.34
N MET A 141 6.75 2.02 -1.52
CA MET A 141 7.39 1.58 -2.75
C MET A 141 7.35 0.06 -2.92
N THR A 142 7.75 -0.39 -4.10
CA THR A 142 7.95 -1.80 -4.43
C THR A 142 9.39 -2.22 -4.11
N MET A 143 9.60 -3.51 -3.90
CA MET A 143 10.90 -4.12 -3.60
C MET A 143 11.61 -4.64 -4.86
N GLU A 144 11.30 -4.08 -6.03
CA GLU A 144 11.90 -4.49 -7.30
C GLU A 144 13.37 -4.07 -7.38
N ASN A 145 13.65 -2.83 -6.98
CA ASN A 145 14.98 -2.24 -7.02
C ASN A 145 15.53 -2.08 -5.59
N GLU A 146 16.41 -3.00 -5.19
CA GLU A 146 17.05 -2.97 -3.87
C GLU A 146 17.88 -1.71 -3.65
N GLU A 147 18.65 -1.27 -4.66
CA GLU A 147 19.49 -0.07 -4.56
C GLU A 147 18.64 1.17 -4.32
N GLN A 148 17.49 1.26 -4.98
CA GLN A 148 16.54 2.33 -4.76
C GLN A 148 15.98 2.28 -3.33
N CYS A 149 15.58 1.09 -2.84
CA CYS A 149 15.09 0.94 -1.47
C CYS A 149 16.12 1.46 -0.45
N LEU A 150 17.38 1.06 -0.61
CA LEU A 150 18.49 1.49 0.25
C LEU A 150 18.74 2.99 0.14
N SER A 151 18.72 3.55 -1.08
CA SER A 151 18.87 4.99 -1.31
C SER A 151 17.78 5.80 -0.59
N ILE A 152 16.53 5.36 -0.66
CA ILE A 152 15.41 6.01 0.02
C ILE A 152 15.57 5.94 1.54
N VAL A 153 15.89 4.77 2.10
CA VAL A 153 16.11 4.62 3.55
C VAL A 153 17.25 5.50 4.03
N ASN A 154 18.39 5.50 3.34
CA ASN A 154 19.52 6.36 3.67
C ASN A 154 19.13 7.85 3.71
N ARG A 155 18.38 8.32 2.72
CA ARG A 155 17.89 9.72 2.69
C ARG A 155 16.88 10.01 3.80
N MET A 156 16.03 9.05 4.15
CA MET A 156 15.12 9.18 5.30
C MET A 156 15.90 9.27 6.62
N MET A 157 16.97 8.51 6.78
CA MET A 157 17.82 8.52 7.98
C MET A 157 18.70 9.77 8.12
N VAL A 158 19.17 10.33 6.99
CA VAL A 158 19.90 11.60 6.98
C VAL A 158 18.96 12.77 7.31
N GLY A 159 17.69 12.67 6.91
CA GLY A 159 16.68 13.70 7.20
C GLY A 159 16.83 14.97 6.38
N ASP A 160 17.63 14.96 5.31
CA ASP A 160 17.87 16.12 4.42
C ASP A 160 16.69 16.41 3.49
N VAL A 161 15.87 15.39 3.20
CA VAL A 161 14.71 15.50 2.31
C VAL A 161 13.44 15.10 3.04
N ARG A 162 12.41 15.96 2.93
CA ARG A 162 11.07 15.65 3.47
C ARG A 162 10.52 14.37 2.83
N VAL A 163 9.94 13.49 3.63
CA VAL A 163 9.29 12.23 3.21
C VAL A 163 8.31 12.43 2.05
N GLY A 164 7.46 13.47 2.09
CA GLY A 164 6.54 13.76 0.99
C GLY A 164 7.22 14.18 -0.34
N ALA A 165 8.47 14.65 -0.30
CA ALA A 165 9.27 14.87 -1.51
C ALA A 165 9.86 13.56 -2.04
N LEU A 166 10.35 12.68 -1.16
CA LEU A 166 10.79 11.32 -1.51
C LEU A 166 9.65 10.52 -2.16
N GLN A 167 8.46 10.56 -1.57
CA GLN A 167 7.30 9.87 -2.14
C GLN A 167 6.96 10.37 -3.55
N ARG A 168 7.02 11.68 -3.80
CA ARG A 168 6.78 12.26 -5.14
C ARG A 168 7.88 11.89 -6.14
N GLU A 169 9.11 11.72 -5.69
CA GLU A 169 10.20 11.23 -6.52
C GLU A 169 9.94 9.79 -6.97
N ILE A 170 9.57 8.91 -6.03
CA ILE A 170 9.19 7.52 -6.33
C ILE A 170 7.97 7.48 -7.25
N ASP A 171 6.94 8.28 -6.98
CA ASP A 171 5.75 8.35 -7.84
C ASP A 171 6.14 8.70 -9.30
N ARG A 172 7.01 9.71 -9.50
CA ARG A 172 7.46 10.14 -10.84
C ARG A 172 8.30 9.11 -11.59
N GLN A 173 8.97 8.22 -10.87
CA GLN A 173 9.69 7.11 -11.49
C GLN A 173 8.73 6.02 -11.97
N ASN A 174 7.53 5.93 -11.38
CA ASN A 174 6.51 4.93 -11.70
C ASN A 174 5.51 5.41 -12.76
N PHE A 175 5.13 6.69 -12.77
CA PHE A 175 4.27 7.32 -13.78
C PHE A 175 4.57 8.83 -13.88
N LYS A 176 4.50 9.40 -15.10
CA LYS A 176 4.81 10.82 -15.34
C LYS A 176 3.64 11.75 -15.06
N ASN A 177 2.42 11.27 -15.28
CA ASN A 177 1.19 12.03 -15.14
C ASN A 177 0.03 11.11 -14.75
N PHE A 178 -1.14 11.72 -14.53
CA PHE A 178 -2.33 10.97 -14.13
C PHE A 178 -2.84 10.03 -15.23
N ASP A 179 -2.72 10.39 -16.51
CA ASP A 179 -3.19 9.54 -17.61
C ASP A 179 -2.39 8.24 -17.68
N GLU A 180 -1.06 8.32 -17.51
CA GLU A 180 -0.19 7.14 -17.40
C GLU A 180 -0.55 6.29 -16.18
N LEU A 181 -0.78 6.91 -15.01
CA LEU A 181 -1.27 6.21 -13.83
C LEU A 181 -2.60 5.49 -14.09
N ASN A 182 -3.55 6.17 -14.73
CA ASN A 182 -4.87 5.61 -15.02
C ASN A 182 -4.77 4.43 -15.99
N ASN A 183 -3.89 4.51 -17.00
CA ASN A 183 -3.64 3.40 -17.92
C ASN A 183 -3.00 2.20 -17.20
N LEU A 184 -2.02 2.43 -16.32
CA LEU A 184 -1.42 1.37 -15.49
C LEU A 184 -2.49 0.69 -14.62
N ALA A 185 -3.36 1.46 -13.99
CA ALA A 185 -4.46 0.96 -13.16
C ALA A 185 -5.43 0.08 -13.96
N ASN A 186 -5.85 0.53 -15.14
CA ASN A 186 -6.77 -0.23 -16.00
C ASN A 186 -6.13 -1.53 -16.51
N ASN A 187 -4.88 -1.47 -16.97
CA ASN A 187 -4.16 -2.65 -17.46
C ASN A 187 -3.98 -3.69 -16.36
N TYR A 188 -3.58 -3.29 -15.15
CA TYR A 188 -3.41 -4.22 -14.03
C TYR A 188 -4.76 -4.78 -13.56
N ALA A 189 -5.81 -3.97 -13.53
CA ALA A 189 -7.15 -4.44 -13.18
C ALA A 189 -7.72 -5.45 -14.21
N GLN A 190 -7.40 -5.27 -15.49
CA GLN A 190 -7.73 -6.22 -16.56
C GLN A 190 -6.93 -7.52 -16.42
N LEU A 191 -5.62 -7.43 -16.12
CA LEU A 191 -4.80 -8.60 -15.83
C LEU A 191 -5.37 -9.42 -14.66
N LEU A 192 -5.78 -8.77 -13.57
CA LEU A 192 -6.42 -9.44 -12.43
C LEU A 192 -7.73 -10.13 -12.83
N LYS A 193 -8.51 -9.51 -13.71
CA LYS A 193 -9.75 -10.09 -14.24
C LYS A 193 -9.45 -11.39 -15.00
N ASP A 194 -8.48 -11.36 -15.88
CA ASP A 194 -8.10 -12.52 -16.70
C ASP A 194 -7.53 -13.65 -15.82
N GLN A 195 -6.66 -13.32 -14.86
CA GLN A 195 -6.11 -14.26 -13.89
C GLN A 195 -7.20 -14.93 -13.03
N VAL A 196 -8.22 -14.19 -12.57
CA VAL A 196 -9.32 -14.78 -11.81
C VAL A 196 -10.13 -15.74 -12.67
N MET A 197 -10.45 -15.38 -13.92
CA MET A 197 -11.19 -16.27 -14.82
C MET A 197 -10.47 -17.60 -15.08
N GLU A 198 -9.14 -17.58 -15.06
CA GLU A 198 -8.31 -18.78 -15.20
C GLU A 198 -8.23 -19.59 -13.90
N ASN A 199 -7.91 -18.92 -12.79
CA ASN A 199 -7.55 -19.58 -11.52
C ASN A 199 -8.75 -20.02 -10.68
N ILE A 200 -9.92 -19.39 -10.82
CA ILE A 200 -11.10 -19.66 -9.98
C ILE A 200 -11.74 -21.04 -10.22
N LYS A 201 -11.30 -21.74 -11.27
CA LYS A 201 -11.66 -23.12 -11.58
C LYS A 201 -11.16 -24.11 -10.53
N ASP A 202 -10.13 -23.73 -9.76
CA ASP A 202 -9.71 -24.48 -8.59
C ASP A 202 -10.62 -24.17 -7.39
N HIS A 203 -11.41 -25.18 -6.99
CA HIS A 203 -12.38 -25.04 -5.90
C HIS A 203 -11.75 -24.94 -4.51
N GLN A 204 -10.52 -25.43 -4.31
CA GLN A 204 -9.93 -25.53 -2.97
C GLN A 204 -9.53 -24.16 -2.41
N HIS A 205 -9.09 -23.24 -3.28
CA HIS A 205 -8.60 -21.91 -2.89
C HIS A 205 -9.50 -20.75 -3.38
N ARG A 206 -10.70 -21.07 -3.87
CA ARG A 206 -11.63 -20.11 -4.47
C ARG A 206 -11.89 -18.88 -3.60
N GLY A 207 -12.13 -19.06 -2.29
CA GLY A 207 -12.37 -17.94 -1.38
C GLY A 207 -11.19 -16.98 -1.30
N GLU A 208 -9.98 -17.51 -1.17
CA GLU A 208 -8.73 -16.74 -1.08
C GLU A 208 -8.45 -15.96 -2.37
N ILE A 209 -8.64 -16.59 -3.52
CA ILE A 209 -8.53 -15.95 -4.85
C ILE A 209 -9.53 -14.80 -4.98
N ILE A 210 -10.79 -15.02 -4.58
CA ILE A 210 -11.83 -13.99 -4.63
C ILE A 210 -11.48 -12.80 -3.72
N TYR A 211 -11.17 -13.06 -2.45
CA TYR A 211 -10.89 -11.99 -1.50
C TYR A 211 -9.62 -11.21 -1.85
N SER A 212 -8.56 -11.90 -2.27
CA SER A 212 -7.30 -11.25 -2.69
C SER A 212 -7.50 -10.34 -3.91
N THR A 213 -8.29 -10.77 -4.89
CA THR A 213 -8.62 -9.97 -6.07
C THR A 213 -9.46 -8.74 -5.71
N ILE A 214 -10.48 -8.91 -4.86
CA ILE A 214 -11.30 -7.78 -4.37
C ILE A 214 -10.45 -6.75 -3.65
N MET A 215 -9.56 -7.19 -2.76
CA MET A 215 -8.61 -6.31 -2.09
C MET A 215 -7.80 -5.52 -3.12
N ARG A 216 -7.19 -6.18 -4.12
CA ARG A 216 -6.35 -5.50 -5.10
C ARG A 216 -7.13 -4.48 -5.93
N TRP A 217 -8.33 -4.83 -6.43
CA TRP A 217 -9.19 -3.87 -7.14
C TRP A 217 -9.57 -2.68 -6.28
N PHE A 218 -9.89 -2.90 -5.00
CA PHE A 218 -10.16 -1.80 -4.07
C PHE A 218 -8.96 -0.85 -3.93
N LEU A 219 -7.76 -1.40 -3.70
CA LEU A 219 -6.54 -0.64 -3.51
C LEU A 219 -6.15 0.17 -4.76
N ILE A 220 -6.31 -0.40 -5.96
CA ILE A 220 -6.07 0.31 -7.23
C ILE A 220 -7.08 1.45 -7.42
N LYS A 221 -8.38 1.19 -7.22
CA LYS A 221 -9.42 2.22 -7.30
C LYS A 221 -9.14 3.36 -6.31
N LYS A 222 -8.67 3.03 -5.10
CA LYS A 222 -8.25 4.01 -4.10
C LYS A 222 -7.06 4.85 -4.57
N ALA A 223 -6.02 4.21 -5.10
CA ALA A 223 -4.86 4.90 -5.63
C ALA A 223 -5.24 5.89 -6.74
N VAL A 224 -6.06 5.47 -7.71
CA VAL A 224 -6.56 6.34 -8.79
C VAL A 224 -7.33 7.54 -8.23
N TYR A 225 -8.30 7.29 -7.35
CA TYR A 225 -9.10 8.36 -6.76
C TYR A 225 -8.25 9.38 -6.00
N VAL A 226 -7.37 8.92 -5.11
CA VAL A 226 -6.57 9.81 -4.25
C VAL A 226 -5.53 10.57 -5.06
N HIS A 227 -4.87 9.94 -6.05
CA HIS A 227 -3.94 10.65 -6.92
C HIS A 227 -4.62 11.73 -7.75
N TYR A 228 -5.84 11.50 -8.26
CA TYR A 228 -6.60 12.55 -8.96
C TYR A 228 -6.96 13.70 -8.02
N MET A 229 -7.46 13.38 -6.81
CA MET A 229 -7.90 14.36 -5.82
C MET A 229 -6.75 15.22 -5.26
N THR A 230 -5.54 14.67 -5.17
CA THR A 230 -4.37 15.38 -4.63
C THR A 230 -3.59 16.15 -5.68
N ASN A 231 -3.90 15.97 -6.97
CA ASN A 231 -3.23 16.65 -8.05
C ASN A 231 -3.75 18.09 -8.23
N LYS A 232 -2.93 19.06 -7.81
CA LYS A 232 -3.23 20.50 -7.93
C LYS A 232 -3.29 20.98 -9.37
N ASP A 233 -2.47 20.41 -10.26
CA ASP A 233 -2.44 20.81 -11.65
C ASP A 233 -3.76 20.44 -12.33
N LEU A 234 -4.27 19.23 -12.08
CA LEU A 234 -5.60 18.81 -12.57
C LEU A 234 -6.73 19.66 -11.97
N LEU A 235 -6.63 20.06 -10.69
CA LEU A 235 -7.59 20.97 -10.08
C LEU A 235 -7.66 22.30 -10.84
N VAL A 236 -6.51 22.91 -11.12
CA VAL A 236 -6.41 24.22 -11.78
C VAL A 236 -6.79 24.14 -13.26
N THR A 237 -6.20 23.19 -14.00
CA THR A 237 -6.23 23.16 -15.47
C THR A 237 -7.44 22.47 -16.07
N ILE A 238 -7.90 21.36 -15.47
CA ILE A 238 -9.01 20.55 -16.00
C ILE A 238 -10.32 20.86 -15.24
N ASN A 239 -10.20 21.07 -13.94
CA ASN A 239 -11.35 21.21 -13.05
C ASN A 239 -11.66 22.66 -12.67
N GLU A 240 -10.99 23.64 -13.27
CA GLU A 240 -11.29 25.08 -13.12
C GLU A 240 -11.32 25.54 -11.64
N ASN A 241 -10.38 25.04 -10.83
CA ASN A 241 -10.35 25.25 -9.37
C ASN A 241 -11.61 24.81 -8.62
N ASN A 242 -12.45 23.96 -9.23
CA ASN A 242 -13.68 23.46 -8.63
C ASN A 242 -13.49 22.06 -8.03
N ILE A 243 -13.41 22.01 -6.69
CA ILE A 243 -13.25 20.76 -5.93
C ILE A 243 -14.41 19.78 -6.17
N LYS A 244 -15.64 20.27 -6.40
CA LYS A 244 -16.79 19.38 -6.69
C LYS A 244 -16.61 18.70 -8.05
N LYS A 245 -16.14 19.44 -9.07
CA LYS A 245 -15.81 18.92 -10.41
C LYS A 245 -14.65 17.92 -10.34
N GLN A 246 -13.59 18.26 -9.61
CA GLN A 246 -12.46 17.35 -9.39
C GLN A 246 -12.88 16.04 -8.72
N ARG A 247 -13.72 16.12 -7.68
CA ARG A 247 -14.25 14.94 -7.01
C ARG A 247 -15.12 14.09 -7.93
N HIS A 248 -15.97 14.72 -8.73
CA HIS A 248 -16.78 14.00 -9.71
C HIS A 248 -15.90 13.23 -10.70
N ASN A 249 -14.90 13.89 -11.28
CA ASN A 249 -13.98 13.27 -12.23
C ASN A 249 -13.13 12.16 -11.59
N ALA A 250 -12.62 12.37 -10.37
CA ALA A 250 -11.90 11.33 -9.62
C ALA A 250 -12.75 10.06 -9.44
N LYS A 251 -14.04 10.23 -9.12
CA LYS A 251 -14.98 9.09 -9.02
C LYS A 251 -15.19 8.42 -10.38
N THR A 252 -15.37 9.20 -11.45
CA THR A 252 -15.53 8.66 -12.80
C THR A 252 -14.33 7.78 -13.21
N PHE A 253 -13.09 8.24 -13.00
CA PHE A 253 -11.89 7.45 -13.30
C PHE A 253 -11.79 6.19 -12.43
N ALA A 254 -12.07 6.31 -11.12
CA ALA A 254 -12.08 5.14 -10.23
C ALA A 254 -13.18 4.13 -10.61
N ASP A 255 -14.35 4.59 -11.06
CA ASP A 255 -15.47 3.76 -11.48
C ASP A 255 -15.17 3.01 -12.79
N GLN A 256 -14.34 3.59 -13.67
CA GLN A 256 -13.90 2.98 -14.94
C GLN A 256 -12.97 1.78 -14.75
N ILE A 257 -12.27 1.67 -13.62
CA ILE A 257 -11.38 0.54 -13.34
C ILE A 257 -12.19 -0.78 -13.40
N PRO A 258 -11.84 -1.71 -14.30
CA PRO A 258 -12.61 -2.93 -14.51
C PRO A 258 -12.50 -3.87 -13.30
N PHE A 259 -13.58 -4.58 -13.00
CA PHE A 259 -13.62 -5.61 -11.97
C PHE A 259 -14.72 -6.63 -12.28
N ILE A 260 -14.69 -7.78 -11.59
CA ILE A 260 -15.78 -8.76 -11.57
C ILE A 260 -16.51 -8.62 -10.23
N ALA A 261 -17.85 -8.63 -10.23
CA ALA A 261 -18.61 -8.53 -8.99
C ALA A 261 -18.36 -9.76 -8.11
N PHE A 262 -18.34 -9.60 -6.78
CA PHE A 262 -18.13 -10.71 -5.84
C PHE A 262 -19.07 -11.90 -6.09
N SER A 263 -20.36 -11.62 -6.28
CA SER A 263 -21.37 -12.66 -6.53
C SER A 263 -21.18 -13.36 -7.88
N GLU A 264 -20.60 -12.68 -8.86
CA GLU A 264 -20.30 -13.26 -10.16
C GLU A 264 -19.08 -14.18 -10.05
N MET A 265 -18.03 -13.77 -9.34
CA MET A 265 -16.86 -14.63 -9.12
C MET A 265 -17.21 -15.95 -8.42
N TRP A 266 -18.14 -15.97 -7.47
CA TRP A 266 -18.60 -17.22 -6.84
C TRP A 266 -19.34 -18.17 -7.79
N ARG A 267 -19.84 -17.68 -8.92
CA ARG A 267 -20.59 -18.45 -9.93
C ARG A 267 -19.75 -18.94 -11.11
N LEU A 268 -18.53 -18.41 -11.26
CA LEU A 268 -17.52 -18.93 -12.19
C LEU A 268 -17.09 -20.33 -11.75
#